data_AF-A0A8S3FZ00-F1
#
_entry.id   AF-A0A8S3FZ00-F1
#
_cell.length_a   1.000
_cell.length_b   1.000
_cell.length_c   1.000
_cell.angle_alpha   90.00
_cell.angle_beta   90.00
_cell.angle_gamma   90.00
#
_symmetry.space_group_name_H-M   'P 1'
#
loop_
_entity.id
_entity.type
_entity.pdbx_description
1 polymer ?
#
loop_
_entity_poly.entity_id
_entity_poly.type
_entity_poly.pdbx_seq_one_letter_code
_entity_poly.pdbx_strand_id
1 'polypeptide(L)'
;VNELLSSMVTVDNERRALNKLATFLNDFKEVSFTTTLEENLNRLKSNQLKDDERYSLIYLIGQKQIVDNALRWIDNALSQLE
;
A
#
# COMPACT_ATOMS: atom_id res chain seq x y z
N VAL A 1 13.91 -5.71 28.92
CA VAL A 1 13.48 -5.06 27.66
C VAL A 1 13.55 -6.01 26.48
N ASN A 2 14.71 -6.60 26.15
CA ASN A 2 14.74 -7.69 25.16
C ASN A 2 13.89 -8.90 25.58
N GLU A 3 13.92 -9.32 26.85
CA GLU A 3 13.02 -10.35 27.39
C GLU A 3 11.53 -9.95 27.40
N LEU A 4 11.27 -8.64 27.50
CA LEU A 4 9.92 -8.05 27.50
C LEU A 4 9.36 -7.86 26.08
N LEU A 5 10.23 -7.63 25.10
CA LEU A 5 9.90 -7.58 23.68
C LEU A 5 9.73 -9.01 23.13
N SER A 6 10.56 -9.95 23.56
CA SER A 6 10.39 -11.38 23.25
C SER A 6 9.19 -12.01 23.95
N SER A 7 8.64 -11.38 25.00
CA SER A 7 7.43 -11.83 25.69
C SER A 7 6.14 -11.18 25.18
N MET A 8 6.18 -10.26 24.20
CA MET A 8 5.00 -9.50 23.75
C MET A 8 4.64 -9.63 22.27
N VAL A 9 5.49 -10.24 21.43
CA VAL A 9 5.15 -10.55 20.03
C VAL A 9 4.93 -12.05 19.90
N THR A 10 3.69 -12.48 20.13
CA THR A 10 3.25 -13.81 19.67
C THR A 10 2.94 -13.74 18.18
N VAL A 11 3.02 -14.88 17.48
CA VAL A 11 2.57 -15.01 16.09
C VAL A 11 1.16 -14.43 15.90
N ASP A 12 0.28 -14.61 16.90
CA ASP A 12 -1.07 -14.04 16.93
C ASP A 12 -1.11 -12.51 17.00
N ASN A 13 -0.20 -11.89 17.76
CA ASN A 13 -0.10 -10.43 17.86
C ASN A 13 0.40 -9.84 16.53
N GLU A 14 1.38 -10.48 15.90
CA GLU A 14 1.91 -10.06 14.60
C GLU A 14 0.86 -10.21 13.50
N ARG A 15 0.17 -11.36 13.43
CA ARG A 15 -0.98 -11.58 12.52
C ARG A 15 -2.05 -10.52 12.70
N ARG A 16 -2.39 -10.15 13.94
CA ARG A 16 -3.39 -9.11 14.23
C ARG A 16 -2.93 -7.73 13.78
N ALA A 17 -1.66 -7.40 13.98
CA ALA A 17 -1.10 -6.12 13.54
C ALA A 17 -1.08 -6.01 12.02
N LEU A 18 -0.61 -7.05 11.32
CA LEU A 18 -0.58 -7.13 9.86
C LEU A 18 -1.99 -7.02 9.25
N ASN A 19 -2.97 -7.74 9.80
CA ASN A 19 -4.37 -7.64 9.35
C ASN A 19 -4.94 -6.22 9.54
N LYS A 20 -4.70 -5.58 10.69
CA LYS A 20 -5.14 -4.18 10.90
C LYS A 20 -4.50 -3.22 9.91
N LEU A 21 -3.22 -3.39 9.62
CA LEU A 21 -2.50 -2.56 8.65
C LEU A 21 -3.05 -2.79 7.23
N ALA A 22 -3.33 -4.03 6.84
CA ALA A 22 -3.97 -4.34 5.56
C ALA A 22 -5.35 -3.68 5.43
N THR A 23 -6.19 -3.76 6.46
CA THR A 23 -7.51 -3.08 6.47
C THR A 23 -7.34 -1.58 6.26
N PHE A 24 -6.49 -0.92 7.05
CA PHE A 24 -6.24 0.51 6.93
C PHE A 24 -5.75 0.91 5.53
N LEU A 25 -4.83 0.14 4.94
CA LEU A 25 -4.30 0.44 3.61
C LEU A 25 -5.32 0.21 2.51
N ASN A 26 -6.21 -0.79 2.64
CA ASN A 26 -7.31 -1.00 1.71
C ASN A 26 -8.32 0.16 1.80
N ASP A 27 -8.74 0.55 3.01
CA ASP A 27 -9.64 1.70 3.22
C ASP A 27 -9.02 2.99 2.64
N PHE A 28 -7.74 3.23 2.92
CA PHE A 28 -7.00 4.37 2.38
C PHE A 28 -6.96 4.32 0.85
N LYS A 29 -6.72 3.15 0.26
CA LYS A 29 -6.64 2.96 -1.19
C LYS A 29 -7.97 3.25 -1.87
N GLU A 30 -9.08 2.82 -1.28
CA GLU A 30 -10.44 3.06 -1.81
C GLU A 30 -10.80 4.54 -1.82
N VAL A 31 -10.47 5.27 -0.75
CA VAL A 31 -10.77 6.70 -0.65
C VAL A 31 -9.80 7.56 -1.48
N SER A 32 -8.53 7.17 -1.57
CA SER A 32 -7.48 8.03 -2.15
C SER A 32 -7.29 7.86 -3.67
N PHE A 33 -7.70 6.71 -4.23
CA PHE A 33 -7.44 6.40 -5.64
C PHE A 33 -8.72 5.99 -6.37
N THR A 34 -9.42 6.98 -6.93
CA THR A 34 -10.65 6.78 -7.71
C THR A 34 -10.41 6.23 -9.11
N THR A 35 -9.17 6.28 -9.61
CA THR A 35 -8.76 5.71 -10.90
C THR A 35 -7.82 4.53 -10.70
N THR A 36 -7.84 3.60 -11.65
CA THR A 36 -6.95 2.46 -11.68
C THR A 36 -5.52 2.87 -12.03
N LEU A 37 -4.54 2.04 -11.67
CA LEU A 37 -3.14 2.27 -12.03
C LEU A 37 -2.97 2.30 -13.56
N GLU A 38 -3.64 1.40 -14.27
CA GLU A 38 -3.58 1.29 -15.72
C GLU A 38 -4.13 2.54 -16.41
N GLU A 39 -5.29 3.05 -15.98
CA GLU A 39 -5.86 4.30 -16.49
C GLU A 39 -4.91 5.48 -16.30
N ASN A 40 -4.30 5.60 -15.11
CA ASN A 40 -3.33 6.67 -14.83
C ASN A 40 -2.07 6.54 -15.70
N LEU A 41 -1.55 5.33 -15.91
CA LEU A 41 -0.41 5.09 -16.78
C LEU A 41 -0.72 5.40 -18.26
N ASN A 42 -1.91 5.05 -18.72
CA ASN A 42 -2.36 5.36 -20.08
C ASN A 42 -2.54 6.87 -20.27
N ARG A 43 -3.09 7.57 -19.27
CA ARG A 43 -3.20 9.03 -19.26
C ARG A 43 -1.83 9.71 -19.27
N LEU A 44 -0.85 9.16 -18.54
CA LEU A 44 0.52 9.69 -18.54
C LEU A 44 1.19 9.58 -19.92
N LYS A 45 0.89 8.52 -20.67
CA LYS A 45 1.45 8.26 -22.01
C LYS A 45 0.82 9.13 -23.12
N SER A 46 -0.35 9.74 -22.90
CA SER A 46 -1.11 10.40 -23.97
C SER A 46 -0.52 11.73 -24.45
N ASN A 47 0.56 12.24 -23.84
CA ASN A 47 1.23 13.52 -24.17
C ASN A 47 0.32 14.78 -24.16
N GLN A 48 -0.90 14.68 -23.63
CA GLN A 48 -1.87 15.78 -23.57
C GLN A 48 -1.84 16.57 -22.25
N LEU A 49 -0.97 16.19 -21.31
CA LEU A 49 -0.90 16.80 -19.98
C LEU A 49 0.08 17.98 -19.97
N LYS A 50 -0.32 19.06 -19.30
CA LYS A 50 0.61 20.12 -18.87
C LYS A 50 1.57 19.57 -17.83
N ASP A 51 2.70 20.24 -17.63
CA ASP A 51 3.75 19.78 -16.70
C ASP A 51 3.22 19.57 -15.28
N ASP A 52 2.45 20.50 -14.73
CA ASP A 52 1.88 20.37 -13.37
C ASP A 52 0.92 19.18 -13.25
N GLU A 53 0.11 18.92 -14.28
CA GLU A 53 -0.81 17.78 -14.33
C GLU A 53 -0.05 16.47 -14.43
N ARG A 54 1.05 16.46 -15.20
CA ARG A 54 1.94 15.32 -15.33
C ARG A 54 2.62 14.99 -14.01
N TYR A 55 3.17 15.97 -13.30
CA TYR A 55 3.78 15.76 -11.98
C TYR A 55 2.76 15.28 -10.95
N SER A 56 1.56 15.88 -10.94
CA SER A 56 0.47 15.44 -10.06
C SER A 56 0.07 13.99 -10.33
N LEU A 57 0.00 13.58 -11.61
CA LEU A 57 -0.33 12.22 -12.00
C LEU A 57 0.78 11.22 -11.64
N ILE A 58 2.06 11.59 -11.83
CA ILE A 58 3.21 10.77 -11.42
C ILE A 58 3.19 10.57 -9.90
N TYR A 59 2.92 11.62 -9.13
CA TYR A 59 2.81 11.55 -7.68
C TYR A 59 1.70 10.59 -7.25
N LEU A 60 0.51 10.71 -7.85
CA LEU A 60 -0.62 9.83 -7.60
C LEU A 60 -0.30 8.36 -7.92
N ILE A 61 0.32 8.10 -9.07
CA ILE A 61 0.78 6.76 -9.47
C ILE A 61 1.74 6.19 -8.43
N GLY A 62 2.75 6.97 -8.02
CA GLY A 62 3.75 6.55 -7.05
C GLY A 62 3.12 6.18 -5.70
N GLN A 63 2.22 7.01 -5.18
CA GLN A 63 1.49 6.71 -3.95
C GLN A 63 0.70 5.40 -4.05
N LYS A 64 -0.05 5.21 -5.14
CA LYS A 64 -0.85 4.00 -5.35
C LYS A 64 0.04 2.75 -5.38
N GLN A 65 1.16 2.81 -6.12
CA GLN A 65 2.11 1.71 -6.20
C GLN A 65 2.75 1.36 -4.86
N ILE A 66 3.07 2.37 -4.02
CA ILE A 66 3.59 2.14 -2.67
C ILE A 66 2.57 1.37 -1.82
N VAL A 67 1.30 1.78 -1.86
CA VAL A 67 0.23 1.09 -1.12
C VAL A 67 0.02 -0.34 -1.65
N ASP A 68 -0.03 -0.52 -2.96
CA ASP A 68 -0.17 -1.85 -3.57
C ASP A 68 1.01 -2.77 -3.22
N ASN A 69 2.24 -2.24 -3.19
CA ASN A 69 3.42 -2.98 -2.77
C ASN A 69 3.37 -3.35 -1.28
N ALA A 70 2.96 -2.42 -0.43
CA ALA A 70 2.80 -2.66 1.00
C ALA A 70 1.77 -3.76 1.28
N LEU A 71 0.61 -3.73 0.60
CA LEU A 71 -0.40 -4.78 0.70
C LEU A 71 0.12 -6.15 0.28
N ARG A 72 0.87 -6.24 -0.83
CA ARG A 72 1.53 -7.50 -1.25
C ARG A 72 2.57 -8.00 -0.25
N TRP A 73 3.31 -7.08 0.37
CA TRP A 73 4.28 -7.44 1.41
C TRP A 73 3.59 -7.99 2.66
N ILE A 74 2.49 -7.36 3.08
CA ILE A 74 1.68 -7.82 4.22
C ILE A 74 1.10 -9.22 3.95
N ASP A 75 0.58 -9.45 2.74
CA ASP A 75 0.04 -10.76 2.35
C ASP A 75 1.11 -11.86 2.45
N ASN A 76 2.30 -11.61 1.87
CA ASN A 76 3.43 -12.53 1.98
C ASN A 76 3.86 -12.76 3.45
N ALA A 77 3.88 -11.71 4.27
CA ALA A 77 4.23 -11.83 5.68
C ALA A 77 3.20 -12.67 6.44
N LEU A 78 1.90 -12.48 6.18
CA LEU A 78 0.83 -13.29 6.75
C LEU A 78 0.98 -14.77 6.36
N SER A 79 1.27 -15.08 5.10
CA SER A 79 1.51 -16.46 4.64
C SER A 79 2.74 -17.12 5.27
N GLN A 80 3.75 -16.35 5.69
CA GLN A 80 4.94 -16.88 6.38
C GLN A 80 4.70 -17.14 7.88
N LEU A 81 3.63 -16.56 8.46
CA LEU A 81 3.21 -16.79 9.84
C LEU A 81 2.25 -17.98 9.97
N GLU A 82 1.80 -18.57 8.87
CA GLU A 82 1.03 -19.82 8.80
C GLU A 82 1.97 -21.04 8.75
#